data_AF-A0A2V8RTL8-F1
#
_entry.id   AF-A0A2V8RTL8-F1
#
_cell.length_a   1.000
_cell.length_b   1.000
_cell.length_c   1.000
_cell.angle_alpha   90.00
_cell.angle_beta   90.00
_cell.angle_gamma   90.00
#
_symmetry.space_group_name_H-M   'P 1'
#
loop_
_entity.id
_entity.type
_entity.pdbx_description
1 polymer ?
#
loop_
_entity_poly.entity_id
_entity_poly.type
_entity_poly.pdbx_seq_one_letter_code
_entity_poly.pdbx_strand_id
1 'polypeptide(L)'
;GAGTYADDICAVSCTGHGEYFMLCVTAYDVAARMNYKGISLEAAAKESIDSLTSIGGDGGLIAVDHEGNIAMPFNSEGMYRGFATPDGIQTDIYKN
;
A
#
# COMPACT_ATOMS: atom_id res chain seq x y z
N GLY A 1 1.73 -1.66 12.21
CA GLY A 1 2.16 -0.25 12.03
C GLY A 1 3.02 -0.08 10.81
N ALA A 2 4.23 -0.66 10.77
CA ALA A 2 5.15 -0.47 9.66
C ALA A 2 4.85 -1.36 8.43
N GLY A 3 4.97 -2.69 8.59
CA GLY A 3 4.80 -3.64 7.48
C GLY A 3 3.41 -4.27 7.35
N THR A 4 2.62 -4.24 8.43
CA THR A 4 1.26 -4.79 8.45
C THR A 4 0.39 -3.92 9.35
N TYR A 5 -0.82 -3.63 8.91
CA TYR A 5 -1.81 -2.91 9.70
C TYR A 5 -3.22 -3.25 9.19
N ALA A 6 -4.20 -3.28 10.09
CA ALA A 6 -5.61 -3.41 9.73
C ALA A 6 -6.49 -2.74 10.79
N ASP A 7 -7.52 -2.04 10.35
CA ASP A 7 -8.60 -1.48 11.16
C ASP A 7 -9.93 -1.49 10.38
N ASP A 8 -10.94 -0.78 10.89
CA ASP A 8 -12.27 -0.69 10.27
C ASP A 8 -12.27 0.02 8.91
N ILE A 9 -11.18 0.70 8.54
CA ILE A 9 -11.10 1.51 7.33
C ILE A 9 -10.32 0.79 6.23
N CYS A 10 -9.17 0.20 6.57
CA CYS A 10 -8.37 -0.54 5.60
C CYS A 10 -7.48 -1.62 6.23
N ALA A 11 -7.02 -2.55 5.39
CA ALA A 11 -5.96 -3.50 5.70
C ALA A 11 -4.81 -3.33 4.71
N VAL A 12 -3.57 -3.33 5.21
CA VAL A 12 -2.35 -3.03 4.45
C VAL A 12 -1.26 -4.03 4.79
N SER A 13 -0.57 -4.54 3.76
CA SER A 13 0.63 -5.37 3.88
C SER A 13 1.72 -4.84 2.95
N CYS A 14 2.91 -4.62 3.48
CA CYS A 14 4.04 -4.04 2.77
C CYS A 14 5.14 -5.06 2.48
N THR A 15 5.99 -4.75 1.50
CA THR A 15 7.20 -5.49 1.16
C THR A 15 8.28 -4.53 0.64
N GLY A 16 9.55 -4.79 0.92
CA GLY A 16 10.68 -3.96 0.49
C GLY A 16 11.76 -3.82 1.56
N HIS A 17 12.51 -2.71 1.52
CA HIS A 17 13.55 -2.39 2.50
C HIS A 17 12.96 -2.00 3.86
N GLY A 18 12.83 -2.98 4.76
CA GLY A 18 12.05 -2.87 6.00
C GLY A 18 12.40 -1.68 6.91
N GLU A 19 13.66 -1.24 6.93
CA GLU A 19 14.14 -0.10 7.71
C GLU A 19 13.40 1.19 7.33
N TYR A 20 13.18 1.43 6.03
CA TYR A 20 12.46 2.61 5.55
C TYR A 20 10.95 2.52 5.86
N PHE A 21 10.36 1.34 5.76
CA PHE A 21 8.96 1.12 6.14
C PHE A 21 8.74 1.34 7.64
N MET A 22 9.72 1.01 8.49
CA MET A 22 9.69 1.31 9.93
C MET A 22 9.77 2.81 10.21
N LEU A 23 10.65 3.54 9.51
CA LEU A 23 10.80 4.99 9.67
C LEU A 23 9.53 5.75 9.25
N CYS A 24 8.88 5.33 8.18
CA CYS A 24 7.64 5.95 7.69
C CYS A 24 6.37 5.43 8.38
N VAL A 25 6.45 4.31 9.12
CA VAL A 25 5.28 3.60 9.65
C VAL A 25 4.25 3.32 8.53
N THR A 26 4.74 2.90 7.35
CA THR A 26 4.03 2.97 6.06
C THR A 26 2.62 2.35 6.08
N ALA A 27 2.44 1.17 6.67
CA ALA A 27 1.11 0.53 6.68
C ALA A 27 0.07 1.34 7.49
N TYR A 28 0.48 1.96 8.60
CA TYR A 28 -0.39 2.85 9.37
C TYR A 28 -0.55 4.22 8.71
N ASP A 29 0.48 4.73 8.03
CA ASP A 29 0.41 6.01 7.31
C ASP A 29 -0.72 6.01 6.25
N VAL A 30 -0.95 4.88 5.57
CA VAL A 30 -2.11 4.72 4.66
C VAL A 30 -3.43 4.95 5.40
N ALA A 31 -3.67 4.22 6.50
CA ALA A 31 -4.89 4.35 7.29
C ALA A 31 -5.03 5.76 7.89
N ALA A 32 -3.93 6.36 8.35
CA ALA A 32 -3.92 7.71 8.91
C ALA A 32 -4.26 8.77 7.86
N ARG A 33 -3.77 8.63 6.61
CA ARG A 33 -4.15 9.53 5.51
C ARG A 33 -5.60 9.40 5.13
N MET A 34 -6.14 8.18 5.04
CA MET A 34 -7.57 7.98 4.80
C MET A 34 -8.41 8.64 5.91
N ASN A 35 -8.07 8.38 7.18
CA ASN A 35 -8.81 8.91 8.34
C ASN A 35 -8.70 10.43 8.49
N TYR A 36 -7.51 11.01 8.35
CA TYR A 36 -7.25 12.40 8.70
C TYR A 36 -7.28 13.35 7.51
N LYS A 37 -6.98 12.88 6.29
CA LYS A 37 -7.10 13.69 5.07
C LYS A 37 -8.41 13.42 4.30
N GLY A 38 -9.12 12.32 4.58
CA GLY A 38 -10.34 11.96 3.87
C GLY A 38 -10.11 11.61 2.40
N ILE A 39 -8.92 11.10 2.05
CA ILE A 39 -8.56 10.71 0.68
C ILE A 39 -8.82 9.21 0.45
N SER A 40 -8.96 8.82 -0.82
CA SER A 40 -9.20 7.43 -1.20
C SER A 40 -8.02 6.51 -0.85
N LEU A 41 -8.28 5.20 -0.77
CA LEU A 41 -7.25 4.19 -0.56
C LEU A 41 -6.10 4.30 -1.58
N GLU A 42 -6.42 4.45 -2.87
CA GLU A 42 -5.43 4.57 -3.94
C GLU A 42 -4.52 5.79 -3.72
N ALA A 43 -5.10 6.94 -3.41
CA ALA A 43 -4.34 8.16 -3.15
C ALA A 43 -3.48 8.03 -1.89
N ALA A 44 -4.03 7.51 -0.80
CA ALA A 44 -3.31 7.29 0.45
C ALA A 44 -2.12 6.33 0.26
N ALA A 45 -2.36 5.17 -0.37
CA ALA A 45 -1.34 4.18 -0.63
C ALA A 45 -0.22 4.72 -1.53
N LYS A 46 -0.57 5.47 -2.58
CA LYS A 46 0.41 6.12 -3.45
C LYS A 46 1.24 7.15 -2.69
N GLU A 47 0.62 8.04 -1.92
CA GLU A 47 1.36 9.05 -1.16
C GLU A 47 2.30 8.44 -0.11
N SER A 48 1.92 7.30 0.50
CA SER A 48 2.78 6.56 1.42
C SER A 48 4.00 5.96 0.72
N ILE A 49 3.82 5.40 -0.50
CA ILE A 49 4.96 4.94 -1.33
C ILE A 49 5.82 6.11 -1.82
N ASP A 50 5.23 7.25 -2.18
CA ASP A 50 5.99 8.45 -2.55
C ASP A 50 6.84 8.95 -1.36
N SER A 51 6.28 8.90 -0.13
CA SER A 51 6.99 9.27 1.10
C SER A 51 8.17 8.32 1.37
N LEU A 52 7.97 7.01 1.22
CA LEU A 52 9.02 6.00 1.28
C LEU A 52 10.13 6.27 0.23
N THR A 53 9.73 6.57 -1.00
CA THR A 53 10.64 6.89 -2.12
C THR A 53 11.49 8.11 -1.80
N SER A 54 10.91 9.14 -1.19
CA SER A 54 11.60 10.40 -0.88
C SER A 54 12.79 10.25 0.08
N ILE A 55 12.80 9.16 0.87
CA ILE A 55 13.89 8.83 1.79
C ILE A 55 14.81 7.72 1.25
N GLY A 56 14.64 7.31 -0.01
CA GLY A 56 15.46 6.27 -0.66
C GLY A 56 15.00 4.83 -0.41
N GLY A 57 13.81 4.63 0.15
CA GLY A 57 13.24 3.30 0.32
C GLY A 57 12.69 2.73 -0.99
N ASP A 58 12.86 1.43 -1.17
CA ASP A 58 12.36 0.66 -2.32
C ASP A 58 11.41 -0.42 -1.83
N GLY A 59 10.29 -0.60 -2.54
CA GLY A 59 9.26 -1.58 -2.22
C GLY A 59 7.86 -1.22 -2.69
N GLY A 60 6.87 -1.84 -2.06
CA GLY A 60 5.47 -1.65 -2.36
C GLY A 60 4.56 -2.12 -1.24
N LEU A 61 3.26 -1.99 -1.45
CA LEU A 61 2.25 -2.50 -0.55
C LEU A 61 1.04 -2.99 -1.34
N ILE A 62 0.29 -3.89 -0.72
CA ILE A 62 -1.08 -4.24 -1.11
C ILE A 62 -2.02 -3.76 -0.02
N ALA A 63 -3.20 -3.28 -0.42
CA ALA A 63 -4.19 -2.80 0.51
C ALA A 63 -5.62 -3.00 -0.01
N VAL A 64 -6.54 -3.18 0.93
CA VAL A 64 -7.99 -3.21 0.69
C VAL A 64 -8.69 -2.31 1.70
N ASP A 65 -9.74 -1.60 1.28
CA ASP A 65 -10.57 -0.78 2.19
C ASP A 65 -11.93 -1.42 2.48
N HIS A 66 -12.68 -0.80 3.39
CA HIS A 66 -13.99 -1.28 3.83
C HIS A 66 -15.08 -1.26 2.73
N GLU A 67 -14.84 -0.56 1.61
CA GLU A 67 -15.72 -0.57 0.44
C GLU A 67 -15.33 -1.64 -0.58
N GLY A 68 -14.22 -2.35 -0.34
CA GLY A 68 -13.69 -3.38 -1.23
C GLY A 68 -12.80 -2.83 -2.34
N ASN A 69 -12.39 -1.56 -2.27
CA ASN A 69 -11.39 -1.03 -3.21
C ASN A 69 -10.02 -1.67 -2.92
N ILE A 70 -9.21 -1.82 -3.96
CA ILE A 70 -7.90 -2.50 -3.90
C ILE A 70 -6.83 -1.56 -4.44
N ALA A 71 -5.73 -1.42 -3.71
CA ALA A 71 -4.56 -0.66 -4.15
C ALA A 71 -3.29 -1.51 -4.02
N MET A 72 -2.42 -1.48 -5.04
CA MET A 72 -1.15 -2.21 -5.03
C MET A 72 0.04 -1.38 -5.55
N PRO A 73 0.29 -0.15 -5.05
CA PRO A 73 1.39 0.68 -5.52
C PRO A 73 2.75 0.12 -5.09
N PHE A 74 3.74 0.31 -5.97
CA PHE A 74 5.14 -0.03 -5.72
C PHE A 74 6.04 0.89 -6.53
N ASN A 75 7.23 1.19 -6.02
CA ASN A 75 8.23 2.02 -6.70
C ASN A 75 9.35 1.19 -7.36
N SER A 76 9.55 -0.06 -6.92
CA SER A 76 10.51 -1.02 -7.47
C SER A 76 10.28 -1.35 -8.95
N GLU A 77 11.21 -2.08 -9.58
CA GLU A 77 11.06 -2.54 -10.98
C GLU A 77 9.87 -3.48 -11.15
N GLY A 78 9.57 -4.29 -10.12
CA GLY A 78 8.45 -5.22 -10.11
C GLY A 78 8.02 -5.59 -8.69
N MET A 79 6.77 -6.02 -8.58
CA MET A 79 6.16 -6.57 -7.37
C MET A 79 5.22 -7.70 -7.78
N TYR A 80 5.57 -8.93 -7.43
CA TYR A 80 4.67 -10.09 -7.58
C TYR A 80 3.40 -9.84 -6.78
N ARG A 81 2.28 -9.70 -7.47
CA ARG A 81 1.01 -9.34 -6.85
C ARG A 81 -0.16 -9.93 -7.60
N GLY A 82 -1.28 -10.05 -6.90
CA GLY A 82 -2.55 -10.41 -7.49
C GLY A 82 -3.68 -10.16 -6.50
N PHE A 83 -4.88 -10.09 -7.04
CA PHE A 83 -6.10 -9.96 -6.26
C PHE A 83 -7.23 -10.77 -6.89
N ALA A 84 -8.26 -11.01 -6.09
CA ALA A 84 -9.48 -11.68 -6.52
C ALA A 84 -10.70 -10.90 -6.03
N THR A 85 -11.67 -10.72 -6.91
CA THR A 85 -13.01 -10.21 -6.61
C THR A 85 -14.04 -11.23 -7.11
N PRO A 86 -15.34 -11.06 -6.81
CA PRO A 86 -16.39 -11.87 -7.43
C PRO A 86 -16.38 -11.81 -8.97
N ASP A 87 -15.85 -10.73 -9.55
CA ASP A 87 -15.81 -10.51 -11.00
C ASP A 87 -14.60 -11.18 -11.68
N GLY A 88 -13.58 -11.59 -10.93
CA GLY A 88 -12.43 -12.28 -11.50
C GLY A 88 -11.15 -12.23 -10.67
N ILE A 89 -10.06 -12.71 -11.27
CA ILE A 89 -8.72 -12.77 -10.68
C ILE A 89 -7.75 -12.06 -11.62
N GLN A 90 -6.83 -11.28 -11.05
CA GLN A 90 -5.75 -10.63 -11.78
C GLN A 90 -4.41 -10.89 -11.09
N THR A 91 -3.35 -11.08 -11.89
CA THR A 91 -1.97 -11.25 -11.41
C THR A 91 -1.02 -10.45 -12.28
N ASP A 92 -0.06 -9.77 -11.66
CA ASP A 92 0.92 -8.94 -12.34
C ASP A 92 2.29 -9.06 -11.66
N ILE A 93 3.35 -8.70 -12.39
CA ILE A 93 4.71 -8.63 -11.84
C ILE A 93 5.29 -7.25 -12.08
N TYR A 94 5.36 -6.81 -13.34
CA TYR A 94 5.96 -5.53 -13.72
C TYR A 94 4.93 -4.39 -13.75
N LYS A 95 5.42 -3.18 -13.98
CA LYS A 95 4.56 -2.01 -14.29
C LYS A 95 3.96 -2.20 -15.69
N ASN A 96 2.69 -1.86 -15.82
CA ASN A 96 1.99 -1.82 -17.11
C ASN A 96 2.29 -0.52 -17.85
#